data_AF-A0A182P8T7-F1
#
_entry.id   AF-A0A182P8T7-F1
#
_cell.length_a   1.000
_cell.length_b   1.000
_cell.length_c   1.000
_cell.angle_alpha   90.00
_cell.angle_beta   90.00
_cell.angle_gamma   90.00
#
_symmetry.space_group_name_H-M   'P 1'
#
loop_
_entity.id
_entity.type
_entity.pdbx_description
1 polymer ?
#
loop_
_entity_poly.entity_id
_entity_poly.type
_entity_poly.pdbx_seq_one_letter_code
_entity_poly.pdbx_strand_id
1 'polypeptide(L)'
;MRTGREDRTVEKLKLRYDDDDDRVWNCGAWFEYILVVVVSSILLIAASVLTIFWTIYYRKGFNMDDPKLQFNLHPVLMIGGYITLSGFSILLYRICRCCSHLIVKLCHTFFHACSIPCIVIGFMAVWDSHNQQQIPNFYSLHSWLGMITMGLFALQFVLGFFSFLILLCCENATYKFRSTMVPIHASFGVATFMLAIATAVTGLTQKAHFELGENYSQTVEEGIIMNSIGVILTGLGIIIPFAVRRSNSPANCKVYVTERI
;
A
#
# COMPACT_ATOMS: atom_id res chain seq x y z
N MET A 1 7.55 -20.18 -60.63
CA MET A 1 6.44 -20.56 -59.71
C MET A 1 6.84 -20.51 -58.22
N ARG A 2 7.60 -19.52 -57.74
CA ARG A 2 7.95 -19.37 -56.31
C ARG A 2 7.38 -18.12 -55.62
N THR A 3 6.74 -17.22 -56.36
CA THR A 3 6.27 -15.93 -55.86
C THR A 3 4.93 -16.00 -55.09
N GLY A 4 4.05 -16.96 -55.39
CA GLY A 4 2.73 -17.06 -54.73
C GLY A 4 2.71 -17.73 -53.35
N ARG A 5 3.84 -18.19 -52.80
CA ARG A 5 3.89 -18.82 -51.46
C ARG A 5 4.33 -17.84 -50.38
N GLU A 6 5.23 -16.92 -50.69
CA GLU A 6 5.64 -15.85 -49.78
C GLU A 6 4.52 -14.83 -49.58
N ASP A 7 3.82 -14.42 -50.65
CA ASP A 7 2.70 -13.48 -50.53
C ASP A 7 1.57 -14.01 -49.63
N ARG A 8 1.20 -15.30 -49.75
CA ARG A 8 0.21 -15.93 -48.86
C ARG A 8 0.69 -16.07 -47.42
N THR A 9 2.01 -16.05 -47.18
CA THR A 9 2.58 -16.12 -45.83
C THR A 9 2.63 -14.72 -45.21
N VAL A 10 2.95 -13.69 -45.99
CA VAL A 10 2.91 -12.28 -45.60
C VAL A 10 1.47 -11.82 -45.36
N GLU A 11 0.52 -12.24 -46.20
CA GLU A 11 -0.91 -11.97 -46.03
C GLU A 11 -1.49 -12.70 -44.81
N LYS A 12 -1.08 -13.95 -44.55
CA LYS A 12 -1.41 -14.65 -43.30
C LYS A 12 -0.75 -14.03 -42.07
N LEU A 13 0.47 -13.48 -42.19
CA LEU A 13 1.14 -12.78 -41.10
C LEU A 13 0.50 -11.41 -40.82
N LYS A 14 0.06 -10.69 -41.85
CA LYS A 14 -0.74 -9.45 -41.72
C LYS A 14 -2.11 -9.72 -41.12
N LEU A 15 -2.82 -10.76 -41.58
CA LEU A 15 -4.10 -11.18 -40.98
C LEU A 15 -3.95 -11.62 -39.53
N ARG A 16 -2.79 -12.16 -39.12
CA ARG A 16 -2.49 -12.46 -37.70
C ARG A 16 -2.05 -11.25 -36.88
N TYR A 17 -1.74 -10.14 -37.54
CA TYR A 17 -1.35 -8.87 -36.91
C TYR A 17 -2.54 -7.91 -36.80
N ASP A 18 -3.52 -8.04 -37.71
CA ASP A 18 -4.79 -7.29 -37.75
C ASP A 18 -5.96 -8.03 -37.07
N ASP A 19 -5.78 -9.25 -36.57
CA ASP A 19 -6.74 -9.90 -35.65
C ASP A 19 -6.55 -9.33 -34.24
N ASP A 20 -7.14 -8.15 -34.10
CA ASP A 20 -7.13 -7.17 -33.03
C ASP A 20 -7.76 -7.70 -31.72
N ASP A 21 -7.18 -8.74 -31.10
CA ASP A 21 -7.54 -9.16 -29.72
C ASP A 21 -6.87 -8.26 -28.65
N ASP A 22 -6.07 -7.28 -29.08
CA ASP A 22 -5.31 -6.34 -28.25
C ASP A 22 -6.09 -5.03 -27.94
N ARG A 23 -7.34 -4.85 -28.42
CA ARG A 23 -8.09 -3.59 -28.28
C ARG A 23 -9.41 -3.61 -27.53
N VAL A 24 -9.84 -4.73 -26.96
CA VAL A 24 -11.03 -4.72 -26.11
C VAL A 24 -10.60 -4.61 -24.64
N TRP A 25 -10.39 -3.38 -24.18
CA TRP A 25 -10.57 -3.11 -22.74
C TRP A 25 -12.05 -3.41 -22.42
N ASN A 26 -12.32 -4.66 -22.09
CA ASN A 26 -13.65 -5.10 -21.73
C ASN A 26 -14.14 -4.26 -20.53
N CYS A 27 -15.46 -4.03 -20.40
CA CYS A 27 -16.03 -3.20 -19.33
C CYS A 27 -15.49 -3.59 -17.93
N GLY A 28 -15.25 -4.89 -17.71
CA GLY A 28 -14.66 -5.41 -16.48
C GLY A 28 -13.20 -5.00 -16.22
N ALA A 29 -12.37 -4.81 -17.26
CA ALA A 29 -10.98 -4.35 -17.14
C ALA A 29 -10.91 -2.85 -16.85
N TRP A 30 -11.81 -2.06 -17.44
CA TRP A 30 -12.00 -0.64 -17.11
C TRP A 30 -12.47 -0.47 -15.65
N PHE A 31 -13.47 -1.24 -15.24
CA PHE A 31 -13.97 -1.23 -13.86
C PHE A 31 -12.89 -1.64 -12.86
N GLU A 32 -12.10 -2.68 -13.16
CA GLU A 32 -10.94 -3.07 -12.34
C GLU A 32 -9.94 -1.93 -12.26
N TYR A 33 -9.52 -1.33 -13.37
CA TYR A 33 -8.55 -0.24 -13.35
C TYR A 33 -9.05 0.96 -12.51
N ILE A 34 -10.31 1.37 -12.67
CA ILE A 34 -10.92 2.44 -11.88
C ILE A 34 -10.95 2.07 -10.39
N LEU A 35 -11.45 0.89 -10.05
CA LEU A 35 -11.60 0.44 -8.66
C LEU A 35 -10.23 0.29 -7.97
N VAL A 36 -9.27 -0.33 -8.64
CA VAL A 36 -7.96 -0.64 -8.06
C VAL A 36 -7.09 0.61 -7.96
N VAL A 37 -6.95 1.35 -9.05
CA VAL A 37 -5.96 2.43 -9.13
C VAL A 37 -6.58 3.74 -8.70
N VAL A 38 -7.67 4.16 -9.35
CA VAL A 38 -8.22 5.50 -9.15
C VAL A 38 -8.88 5.62 -7.78
N VAL A 39 -9.81 4.72 -7.46
CA VAL A 39 -10.56 4.76 -6.20
C VAL A 39 -9.61 4.55 -5.01
N SER A 40 -8.74 3.55 -5.03
CA SER A 40 -7.77 3.36 -3.93
C SER A 40 -6.85 4.56 -3.75
N SER A 41 -6.35 5.17 -4.84
CA SER A 41 -5.47 6.35 -4.72
C SER A 41 -6.20 7.54 -4.10
N ILE A 42 -7.44 7.80 -4.51
CA ILE A 42 -8.27 8.86 -3.94
C ILE A 42 -8.53 8.57 -2.45
N LEU A 43 -8.87 7.34 -2.09
CA LEU A 43 -9.14 6.95 -0.71
C LEU A 43 -7.89 7.02 0.18
N LEU A 44 -6.70 6.66 -0.32
CA LEU A 44 -5.43 6.79 0.41
C LEU A 44 -5.13 8.28 0.72
N ILE A 45 -5.28 9.15 -0.28
CA ILE A 45 -5.10 10.60 -0.11
C ILE A 45 -6.16 11.16 0.84
N ALA A 46 -7.43 10.76 0.67
CA ALA A 46 -8.53 11.21 1.52
C ALA A 46 -8.31 10.82 2.98
N ALA A 47 -7.90 9.58 3.27
CA ALA A 47 -7.57 9.15 4.63
C ALA A 47 -6.47 10.00 5.25
N SER A 48 -5.42 10.30 4.49
CA SER A 48 -4.31 11.16 4.95
C SER A 48 -4.78 12.59 5.23
N VAL A 49 -5.49 13.21 4.29
CA VAL A 49 -5.98 14.58 4.41
C VAL A 49 -6.97 14.72 5.56
N LEU A 50 -7.92 13.79 5.71
CA LEU A 50 -8.85 13.80 6.85
C LEU A 50 -8.13 13.63 8.18
N THR A 51 -7.08 12.78 8.24
CA THR A 51 -6.29 12.59 9.47
C THR A 51 -5.53 13.88 9.85
N ILE A 52 -4.95 14.57 8.86
CA ILE A 52 -4.28 15.86 9.09
C ILE A 52 -5.30 16.92 9.51
N PHE A 53 -6.43 17.02 8.81
CA PHE A 53 -7.52 17.93 9.16
C PHE A 53 -8.01 17.69 10.59
N TRP A 54 -8.27 16.42 10.95
CA TRP A 54 -8.70 16.04 12.28
C TRP A 54 -7.70 16.49 13.36
N THR A 55 -6.42 16.19 13.19
CA THR A 55 -5.39 16.53 14.18
C THR A 55 -5.15 18.04 14.31
N ILE A 56 -5.18 18.78 13.20
CA ILE A 56 -5.01 20.25 13.24
C ILE A 56 -6.25 20.93 13.82
N TYR A 57 -7.43 20.63 13.29
CA TYR A 57 -8.65 21.36 13.62
C TYR A 57 -9.19 21.00 15.00
N TYR A 58 -9.29 19.70 15.31
CA TYR A 58 -9.89 19.25 16.59
C TYR A 58 -8.85 19.02 17.69
N ARG A 59 -7.60 18.68 17.34
CA ARG A 59 -6.56 18.31 18.32
C ARG A 59 -5.45 19.34 18.50
N LYS A 60 -5.66 20.57 17.99
CA LYS A 60 -4.77 21.73 18.18
C LYS A 60 -3.38 21.56 17.55
N GLY A 61 -3.23 20.64 16.58
CA GLY A 61 -2.00 20.46 15.82
C GLY A 61 -0.90 19.70 16.57
N PHE A 62 0.34 20.15 16.42
CA PHE A 62 1.55 19.41 16.85
C PHE A 62 2.46 20.32 17.67
N ASN A 63 3.00 19.77 18.77
CA ASN A 63 4.05 20.39 19.57
C ASN A 63 4.86 19.28 20.23
N MET A 64 6.19 19.39 20.23
CA MET A 64 7.08 18.39 20.84
C MET A 64 7.20 18.55 22.36
N ASP A 65 6.86 19.73 22.89
CA ASP A 65 6.93 20.02 24.33
C ASP A 65 5.64 19.66 25.08
N ASP A 66 4.51 19.55 24.38
CA ASP A 66 3.24 19.11 24.96
C ASP A 66 2.99 17.64 24.58
N PRO A 67 2.97 16.71 25.54
CA PRO A 67 2.84 15.29 25.25
C PRO A 67 1.54 14.94 24.52
N LYS A 68 0.44 15.69 24.73
CA LYS A 68 -0.82 15.44 24.03
C LYS A 68 -0.74 15.86 22.56
N LEU A 69 -0.06 16.96 22.27
CA LEU A 69 0.14 17.42 20.89
C LEU A 69 1.23 16.61 20.18
N GLN A 70 2.22 16.10 20.92
CA GLN A 70 3.21 15.15 20.41
C GLN A 70 2.53 13.87 19.95
N PHE A 71 1.57 13.35 20.72
CA PHE A 71 0.78 12.16 20.36
C PHE A 71 0.11 12.32 18.98
N ASN A 72 -0.35 13.52 18.61
CA ASN A 72 -1.04 13.73 17.32
C ASN A 72 -0.16 13.40 16.10
N LEU A 73 1.16 13.37 16.27
CA LEU A 73 2.09 12.92 15.23
C LEU A 73 1.93 11.43 14.91
N HIS A 74 1.54 10.62 15.90
CA HIS A 74 1.34 9.18 15.75
C HIS A 74 0.32 8.82 14.65
N PRO A 75 -0.98 9.23 14.73
CA PRO A 75 -1.95 8.86 13.71
C PRO A 75 -1.60 9.43 12.33
N VAL A 76 -1.01 10.62 12.25
CA VAL A 76 -0.62 11.25 10.97
C VAL A 76 0.51 10.47 10.29
N LEU A 77 1.55 10.09 11.02
CA LEU A 77 2.65 9.32 10.46
C LEU A 77 2.26 7.86 10.18
N MET A 78 1.36 7.27 10.98
CA MET A 78 0.90 5.90 10.73
C MET A 78 -0.06 5.82 9.53
N ILE A 79 -0.99 6.76 9.38
CA ILE A 79 -1.95 6.73 8.25
C ILE A 79 -1.31 7.31 6.98
N GLY A 80 -0.66 8.48 7.07
CA GLY A 80 -0.04 9.14 5.92
C GLY A 80 1.33 8.56 5.57
N GLY A 81 2.19 8.40 6.57
CA GLY A 81 3.56 7.95 6.34
C GLY A 81 3.70 6.45 6.14
N TYR A 82 2.86 5.62 6.79
CA TYR A 82 2.94 4.17 6.65
C TYR A 82 1.86 3.59 5.74
N ILE A 83 0.57 3.71 6.09
CA ILE A 83 -0.52 3.09 5.32
C ILE A 83 -0.58 3.67 3.91
N THR A 84 -0.52 5.00 3.76
CA THR A 84 -0.66 5.64 2.44
C THR A 84 0.53 5.33 1.53
N LEU A 85 1.77 5.50 2.02
CA LEU A 85 2.95 5.14 1.23
C LEU A 85 2.99 3.64 0.90
N SER A 86 2.63 2.76 1.84
CA SER A 86 2.57 1.32 1.58
C SER A 86 1.46 0.94 0.60
N GLY A 87 0.30 1.60 0.68
CA GLY A 87 -0.82 1.41 -0.25
C GLY A 87 -0.42 1.79 -1.68
N PHE A 88 0.20 2.95 -1.87
CA PHE A 88 0.76 3.34 -3.17
C PHE A 88 1.83 2.35 -3.65
N SER A 89 2.73 1.93 -2.76
CA SER A 89 3.78 0.96 -3.06
C SER A 89 3.24 -0.36 -3.59
N ILE A 90 2.16 -0.88 -2.99
CA ILE A 90 1.48 -2.11 -3.43
C ILE A 90 0.81 -1.91 -4.80
N LEU A 91 0.25 -0.72 -5.05
CA LEU A 91 -0.44 -0.39 -6.30
C LEU A 91 0.52 -0.08 -7.47
N LEU A 92 1.80 0.21 -7.22
CA LEU A 92 2.77 0.59 -8.26
C LEU A 92 2.83 -0.40 -9.44
N TYR A 93 2.77 -1.71 -9.17
CA TYR A 93 2.79 -2.73 -10.23
C TYR A 93 1.53 -2.70 -11.13
N ARG A 94 0.45 -2.04 -10.70
CA ARG A 94 -0.78 -1.82 -11.49
C ARG A 94 -0.83 -0.43 -12.13
N ILE A 95 -0.22 0.57 -11.49
CA ILE A 95 -0.13 1.96 -11.99
C ILE A 95 0.91 2.05 -13.12
N CYS A 96 2.12 1.57 -12.85
CA CYS A 96 3.29 1.73 -13.72
C CYS A 96 3.44 0.57 -14.71
N ARG A 97 2.36 0.17 -15.40
CA ARG A 97 2.35 -0.96 -16.35
C ARG A 97 3.27 -0.77 -17.56
N CYS A 98 3.58 0.47 -17.92
CA CYS A 98 4.45 0.81 -19.05
C CYS A 98 5.93 1.01 -18.64
N CYS A 99 6.25 0.90 -17.36
CA CYS A 99 7.61 1.08 -16.85
C CYS A 99 8.37 -0.25 -16.83
N SER A 100 9.70 -0.19 -16.86
CA SER A 100 10.51 -1.41 -16.68
C SER A 100 10.29 -1.99 -15.28
N HIS A 101 10.28 -3.32 -15.19
CA HIS A 101 10.03 -4.02 -13.93
C HIS A 101 11.07 -3.68 -12.85
N LEU A 102 12.29 -3.30 -13.25
CA LEU A 102 13.32 -2.80 -12.32
C LEU A 102 12.92 -1.45 -11.72
N ILE A 103 12.44 -0.49 -12.54
CA ILE A 103 12.01 0.83 -12.04
C ILE A 103 10.85 0.67 -11.06
N VAL A 104 9.83 -0.11 -11.40
CA VAL A 104 8.68 -0.34 -10.52
C VAL A 104 9.12 -0.93 -9.18
N LYS A 105 10.09 -1.85 -9.20
CA LYS A 105 10.64 -2.45 -7.99
C LYS A 105 11.43 -1.43 -7.15
N LEU A 106 12.26 -0.60 -7.76
CA LEU A 106 13.01 0.44 -7.05
C LEU A 106 12.06 1.46 -6.42
N CYS A 107 11.01 1.87 -7.13
CA CYS A 107 9.96 2.71 -6.57
C CYS A 107 9.26 2.01 -5.40
N HIS A 108 8.86 0.75 -5.54
CA HIS A 108 8.24 -0.03 -4.46
C HIS A 108 9.13 -0.07 -3.20
N THR A 109 10.42 -0.35 -3.36
CA THR A 109 11.37 -0.30 -2.24
C THR A 109 11.50 1.10 -1.66
N PHE A 110 11.55 2.14 -2.50
CA PHE A 110 11.65 3.54 -2.04
C PHE A 110 10.45 3.95 -1.18
N PHE A 111 9.22 3.69 -1.61
CA PHE A 111 8.02 4.02 -0.82
C PHE A 111 7.99 3.32 0.54
N HIS A 112 8.35 2.03 0.59
CA HIS A 112 8.48 1.32 1.86
C HIS A 112 9.65 1.84 2.71
N ALA A 113 10.77 2.20 2.11
CA ALA A 113 11.90 2.80 2.82
C ALA A 113 11.52 4.15 3.45
N CYS A 114 10.74 4.99 2.74
CA CYS A 114 10.18 6.23 3.29
C CYS A 114 9.18 5.98 4.43
N SER A 115 8.50 4.83 4.45
CA SER A 115 7.58 4.48 5.54
C SER A 115 8.32 4.20 6.86
N ILE A 116 9.56 3.69 6.80
CA ILE A 116 10.36 3.33 7.98
C ILE A 116 10.53 4.50 8.96
N PRO A 117 11.06 5.68 8.57
CA PRO A 117 11.20 6.80 9.51
C PRO A 117 9.84 7.28 10.03
N CYS A 118 8.77 7.23 9.23
CA CYS A 118 7.42 7.58 9.70
C CYS A 118 6.94 6.65 10.81
N ILE A 119 7.14 5.33 10.65
CA ILE A 119 6.80 4.34 11.68
C ILE A 119 7.61 4.58 12.96
N VAL A 120 8.93 4.77 12.82
CA VAL A 120 9.82 4.99 13.97
C VAL A 120 9.42 6.25 14.73
N ILE A 121 9.31 7.38 14.04
CA ILE A 121 8.98 8.67 14.66
C ILE A 121 7.56 8.62 15.25
N GLY A 122 6.59 8.03 14.55
CA GLY A 122 5.22 7.92 15.05
C GLY A 122 5.11 7.01 16.28
N PHE A 123 5.92 5.95 16.37
CA PHE A 123 6.01 5.10 17.55
C PHE A 123 6.69 5.83 18.72
N MET A 124 7.82 6.51 18.47
CA MET A 124 8.51 7.29 19.50
C MET A 124 7.61 8.40 20.07
N ALA A 125 6.83 9.07 19.21
CA ALA A 125 5.89 10.12 19.64
C ALA A 125 4.86 9.62 20.66
N VAL A 126 4.29 8.42 20.48
CA VAL A 126 3.36 7.85 21.47
C VAL A 126 4.09 7.33 22.70
N TRP A 127 5.27 6.74 22.55
CA TRP A 127 6.10 6.26 23.64
C TRP A 127 6.46 7.37 24.63
N ASP A 128 6.99 8.48 24.11
CA ASP A 128 7.39 9.63 24.91
C ASP A 128 6.19 10.32 25.54
N SER A 129 5.11 10.52 24.77
CA SER A 129 3.84 11.08 25.26
C SER A 129 3.27 10.27 26.43
N HIS A 130 3.25 8.93 26.33
CA HIS A 130 2.76 8.07 27.39
C HIS A 130 3.63 8.14 28.64
N ASN A 131 4.96 8.11 28.48
CA ASN A 131 5.89 8.17 29.62
C ASN A 131 5.77 9.50 30.37
N GLN A 132 5.65 10.63 29.66
CA GLN A 132 5.46 11.94 30.29
C GLN A 132 4.11 12.05 31.01
N GLN A 133 3.07 11.40 30.48
CA GLN A 133 1.72 11.38 31.08
C GLN A 133 1.50 10.23 32.08
N GLN A 134 2.51 9.41 32.35
CA GLN A 134 2.41 8.22 33.22
C GLN A 134 1.32 7.23 32.80
N ILE A 135 1.10 7.10 31.48
CA ILE A 135 0.18 6.12 30.89
C ILE A 135 0.97 4.81 30.65
N PRO A 136 0.48 3.65 31.11
CA PRO A 136 1.17 2.38 30.87
C PRO A 136 1.25 2.07 29.38
N ASN A 137 2.37 1.51 28.93
CA ASN A 137 2.57 1.08 27.55
C ASN A 137 2.07 -0.36 27.32
N PHE A 138 1.74 -0.67 26.07
CA PHE A 138 1.43 -2.03 25.58
C PHE A 138 0.29 -2.80 26.26
N TYR A 139 -0.70 -2.12 26.86
CA TYR A 139 -1.84 -2.79 27.49
C TYR A 139 -3.05 -2.98 26.55
N SER A 140 -3.11 -2.26 25.42
CA SER A 140 -4.27 -2.28 24.53
C SER A 140 -4.10 -3.25 23.35
N LEU A 141 -5.21 -3.79 22.82
CA LEU A 141 -5.18 -4.62 21.61
C LEU A 141 -4.53 -3.89 20.42
N HIS A 142 -4.82 -2.59 20.26
CA HIS A 142 -4.18 -1.74 19.26
C HIS A 142 -2.64 -1.82 19.36
N SER A 143 -2.08 -1.69 20.56
CA SER A 143 -0.63 -1.71 20.75
C SER A 143 0.00 -3.09 20.45
N TRP A 144 -0.70 -4.19 20.73
CA TRP A 144 -0.25 -5.55 20.39
C TRP A 144 -0.27 -5.78 18.88
N LEU A 145 -1.36 -5.40 18.20
CA LEU A 145 -1.44 -5.47 16.74
C LEU A 145 -0.40 -4.56 16.07
N GLY A 146 -0.14 -3.39 16.65
CA GLY A 146 0.89 -2.46 16.19
C GLY A 146 2.29 -3.05 16.25
N MET A 147 2.68 -3.68 17.36
CA MET A 147 3.97 -4.36 17.47
C MET A 147 4.12 -5.48 16.45
N ILE A 148 3.10 -6.33 16.26
CA ILE A 148 3.12 -7.40 15.26
C ILE A 148 3.24 -6.80 13.85
N THR A 149 2.49 -5.75 13.56
CA THR A 149 2.54 -5.05 12.26
C THR A 149 3.93 -4.49 11.97
N MET A 150 4.53 -3.78 12.92
CA MET A 150 5.87 -3.21 12.78
C MET A 150 6.93 -4.31 12.59
N GLY A 151 6.85 -5.40 13.35
CA GLY A 151 7.74 -6.55 13.21
C GLY A 151 7.62 -7.25 11.85
N LEU A 152 6.38 -7.50 11.41
CA LEU A 152 6.13 -8.09 10.09
C LEU A 152 6.58 -7.17 8.96
N PHE A 153 6.35 -5.85 9.08
CA PHE A 153 6.80 -4.88 8.09
C PHE A 153 8.33 -4.86 7.96
N ALA A 154 9.05 -4.80 9.09
CA ALA A 154 10.51 -4.85 9.10
C ALA A 154 11.04 -6.15 8.48
N LEU A 155 10.45 -7.29 8.84
CA LEU A 155 10.80 -8.59 8.26
C LEU A 155 10.54 -8.63 6.75
N GLN A 156 9.39 -8.14 6.29
CA GLN A 156 9.07 -8.06 4.86
C GLN A 156 10.01 -7.15 4.10
N PHE A 157 10.38 -6.00 4.66
CA PHE A 157 11.32 -5.08 4.03
C PHE A 157 12.71 -5.72 3.89
N VAL A 158 13.24 -6.32 4.95
CA VAL A 158 14.55 -7.00 4.93
C VAL A 158 14.53 -8.16 3.93
N LEU A 159 13.59 -9.10 4.07
CA LEU A 159 13.52 -10.28 3.18
C LEU A 159 13.28 -9.87 1.72
N GLY A 160 12.44 -8.87 1.47
CA GLY A 160 12.18 -8.33 0.14
C GLY A 160 13.41 -7.66 -0.48
N PHE A 161 14.12 -6.84 0.30
CA PHE A 161 15.35 -6.17 -0.13
C PHE A 161 16.44 -7.17 -0.51
N PHE A 162 16.71 -8.15 0.35
CA PHE A 162 17.71 -9.19 0.06
C PHE A 162 17.29 -10.03 -1.15
N SER A 163 16.06 -10.57 -1.14
CA SER A 163 15.60 -11.51 -2.19
C SER A 163 15.45 -10.85 -3.55
N PHE A 164 14.94 -9.62 -3.61
CA PHE A 164 14.53 -8.99 -4.87
C PHE A 164 15.36 -7.80 -5.30
N LEU A 165 16.38 -7.37 -4.54
CA LEU A 165 17.38 -6.40 -5.00
C LEU A 165 18.79 -6.97 -4.95
N ILE A 166 19.29 -7.39 -3.79
CA ILE A 166 20.68 -7.87 -3.67
C ILE A 166 20.93 -9.12 -4.52
N LEU A 167 20.04 -10.11 -4.45
CA LEU A 167 20.24 -11.35 -5.19
C LEU A 167 20.08 -11.20 -6.72
N LEU A 168 19.68 -10.03 -7.25
CA LEU A 168 19.74 -9.79 -8.70
C LEU A 168 21.17 -9.77 -9.23
N CYS A 169 22.16 -9.41 -8.42
CA CYS A 169 23.56 -9.44 -8.83
C CYS A 169 24.03 -10.85 -9.22
N CYS A 170 23.36 -11.90 -8.73
CA CYS A 170 23.65 -13.30 -9.01
C CYS A 170 22.40 -14.01 -9.59
N GLU A 171 21.81 -13.45 -10.64
CA GLU A 171 20.49 -13.85 -11.16
C GLU A 171 20.37 -15.35 -11.47
N ASN A 172 21.34 -15.94 -12.18
CA ASN A 172 21.29 -17.34 -12.59
C ASN A 172 21.34 -18.32 -11.39
N ALA A 173 22.11 -17.99 -10.35
CA ALA A 173 22.27 -18.86 -9.18
C ALA A 173 21.08 -18.78 -8.22
N THR A 174 20.37 -17.64 -8.19
CA THR A 174 19.36 -17.33 -7.17
C THR A 174 17.93 -17.40 -7.70
N TYR A 175 17.75 -17.63 -9.01
CA TYR A 175 16.44 -17.64 -9.67
C TYR A 175 15.39 -18.52 -8.96
N LYS A 176 15.74 -19.77 -8.62
CA LYS A 176 14.81 -20.71 -7.96
C LYS A 176 14.38 -20.24 -6.58
N PHE A 177 15.29 -19.63 -5.82
CA PHE A 177 14.97 -19.07 -4.51
C PHE A 177 14.04 -17.87 -4.66
N ARG A 178 14.38 -16.94 -5.56
CA ARG A 178 13.59 -15.75 -5.86
C ARG A 178 12.17 -16.12 -6.31
N SER A 179 12.00 -17.10 -7.20
CA SER A 179 10.68 -17.51 -7.67
C SER A 179 9.80 -18.07 -6.56
N THR A 180 10.37 -18.82 -5.61
CA THR A 180 9.63 -19.33 -4.44
C THR A 180 9.25 -18.21 -3.47
N MET A 181 10.10 -17.18 -3.33
CA MET A 181 9.85 -16.06 -2.43
C MET A 181 8.75 -15.11 -2.92
N VAL A 182 8.50 -15.00 -4.23
CA VAL A 182 7.47 -14.08 -4.78
C VAL A 182 6.08 -14.27 -4.15
N PRO A 183 5.45 -15.47 -4.18
CA PRO A 183 4.12 -15.65 -3.61
C PRO A 183 4.09 -15.46 -2.10
N ILE A 184 5.17 -15.80 -1.39
CA ILE A 184 5.32 -15.60 0.05
C ILE A 184 5.33 -14.10 0.36
N HIS A 185 6.22 -13.34 -0.28
CA HIS A 185 6.34 -11.90 -0.09
C HIS A 185 5.04 -11.16 -0.44
N ALA A 186 4.40 -11.51 -1.56
CA ALA A 186 3.14 -10.91 -1.95
C ALA A 186 2.02 -11.19 -0.94
N SER A 187 1.91 -12.43 -0.46
CA SER A 187 0.86 -12.82 0.50
C SER A 187 1.05 -12.16 1.86
N PHE A 188 2.28 -12.20 2.39
CA PHE A 188 2.60 -11.57 3.67
C PHE A 188 2.55 -10.04 3.58
N GLY A 189 2.99 -9.43 2.47
CA GLY A 189 2.87 -7.99 2.26
C GLY A 189 1.42 -7.51 2.31
N VAL A 190 0.50 -8.24 1.66
CA VAL A 190 -0.95 -7.96 1.74
C VAL A 190 -1.49 -8.18 3.17
N ALA A 191 -1.07 -9.25 3.84
CA ALA A 191 -1.49 -9.52 5.22
C ALA A 191 -1.00 -8.42 6.19
N THR A 192 0.24 -7.96 6.05
CA THR A 192 0.81 -6.85 6.83
C THR A 192 0.07 -5.55 6.58
N PHE A 193 -0.30 -5.26 5.33
CA PHE A 193 -1.11 -4.07 5.01
C PHE A 193 -2.50 -4.11 5.66
N MET A 194 -3.19 -5.27 5.61
CA MET A 194 -4.48 -5.44 6.29
C MET A 194 -4.34 -5.31 7.81
N LEU A 195 -3.26 -5.85 8.39
CA LEU A 195 -3.00 -5.73 9.83
C LEU A 195 -2.71 -4.28 10.22
N ALA A 196 -2.02 -3.50 9.38
CA ALA A 196 -1.83 -2.06 9.58
C ALA A 196 -3.16 -1.31 9.61
N ILE A 197 -4.10 -1.67 8.72
CA ILE A 197 -5.46 -1.10 8.71
C ILE A 197 -6.22 -1.48 9.97
N ALA A 198 -6.21 -2.76 10.38
CA ALA A 198 -6.85 -3.20 11.62
C ALA A 198 -6.27 -2.48 12.85
N THR A 199 -4.95 -2.30 12.87
CA THR A 199 -4.24 -1.53 13.90
C THR A 199 -4.69 -0.06 13.91
N ALA A 200 -4.78 0.59 12.76
CA ALA A 200 -5.22 1.98 12.68
C ALA A 200 -6.69 2.16 13.10
N VAL A 201 -7.59 1.27 12.66
CA VAL A 201 -9.00 1.31 13.06
C VAL A 201 -9.16 1.11 14.57
N THR A 202 -8.48 0.14 15.16
CA THR A 202 -8.50 -0.05 16.63
C THR A 202 -7.89 1.15 17.38
N GLY A 203 -6.86 1.79 16.82
CA GLY A 203 -6.26 3.02 17.38
C GLY A 203 -7.18 4.23 17.31
N LEU A 204 -7.89 4.42 16.19
CA LEU A 204 -8.90 5.47 16.02
C LEU A 204 -10.04 5.28 17.03
N THR A 205 -10.55 4.06 17.17
CA THR A 205 -11.60 3.74 18.15
C THR A 205 -11.12 3.99 19.59
N GLN A 206 -9.90 3.56 19.93
CA GLN A 206 -9.32 3.80 21.25
C GLN A 206 -9.19 5.31 21.53
N LYS A 207 -8.71 6.10 20.55
CA LYS A 207 -8.57 7.55 20.69
C LYS A 207 -9.93 8.25 20.77
N ALA A 208 -10.93 7.80 20.01
CA ALA A 208 -12.29 8.35 20.08
C ALA A 208 -12.88 8.18 21.48
N HIS A 209 -12.76 6.99 22.07
CA HIS A 209 -13.24 6.75 23.43
C HIS A 209 -12.51 7.58 24.48
N PHE A 210 -11.19 7.72 24.38
CA PHE A 210 -10.43 8.49 25.36
C PHE A 210 -10.69 9.98 25.30
N GLU A 211 -10.88 10.53 24.10
CA GLU A 211 -10.98 11.97 23.93
C GLU A 211 -12.41 12.49 23.88
N LEU A 212 -13.34 11.71 23.34
CA LEU A 212 -14.75 12.12 23.21
C LEU A 212 -15.61 11.56 24.35
N GLY A 213 -15.21 10.46 24.98
CA GLY A 213 -15.94 9.83 26.09
C GLY A 213 -17.41 9.58 25.74
N GLU A 214 -18.31 10.02 26.62
CA GLU A 214 -19.77 9.90 26.43
C GLU A 214 -20.28 10.64 25.19
N ASN A 215 -19.63 11.75 24.79
CA ASN A 215 -20.04 12.53 23.61
C ASN A 215 -19.88 11.74 22.31
N TYR A 216 -19.05 10.69 22.30
CA TYR A 216 -18.89 9.86 21.11
C TYR A 216 -20.22 9.22 20.67
N SER A 217 -21.04 8.81 21.63
CA SER A 217 -22.37 8.21 21.38
C SER A 217 -23.39 9.22 20.81
N GLN A 218 -23.12 10.52 20.96
CA GLN A 218 -23.99 11.60 20.51
C GLN A 218 -23.70 12.02 19.05
N THR A 219 -22.85 11.28 18.34
CA THR A 219 -22.51 11.57 16.94
C THR A 219 -21.95 12.98 16.71
N VAL A 220 -21.13 13.47 17.65
CA VAL A 220 -20.44 14.76 17.49
C VAL A 220 -19.59 14.79 16.22
N GLU A 221 -19.45 15.98 15.63
CA GLU A 221 -18.78 16.18 14.34
C GLU A 221 -17.39 15.53 14.28
N GLU A 222 -16.61 15.68 15.34
CA GLU A 222 -15.29 15.05 15.42
C GLU A 222 -15.36 13.51 15.34
N GLY A 223 -16.31 12.89 16.04
CA GLY A 223 -16.53 11.46 16.02
C GLY A 223 -16.93 10.96 14.62
N ILE A 224 -17.72 11.75 13.88
CA ILE A 224 -18.07 11.46 12.47
C ILE A 224 -16.81 11.46 11.60
N ILE A 225 -15.92 12.43 11.76
CA ILE A 225 -14.66 12.51 11.01
C ILE A 225 -13.76 11.31 11.33
N MET A 226 -13.57 10.98 12.60
CA MET A 226 -12.77 9.82 13.02
C MET A 226 -13.32 8.50 12.44
N ASN A 227 -14.64 8.32 12.48
CA ASN A 227 -15.31 7.16 11.88
C ASN A 227 -15.17 7.13 10.36
N SER A 228 -15.25 8.28 9.70
CA SER A 228 -15.07 8.37 8.26
C SER A 228 -13.66 7.93 7.84
N ILE A 229 -12.63 8.32 8.59
CA ILE A 229 -11.26 7.83 8.39
C ILE A 229 -11.23 6.29 8.54
N GLY A 230 -11.81 5.76 9.62
CA GLY A 230 -11.87 4.31 9.86
C GLY A 230 -12.59 3.53 8.75
N VAL A 231 -13.70 4.05 8.22
CA VAL A 231 -14.45 3.46 7.11
C VAL A 231 -13.63 3.47 5.82
N ILE A 232 -12.96 4.59 5.51
CA ILE A 232 -12.08 4.70 4.34
C ILE A 232 -10.95 3.66 4.44
N LEU A 233 -10.27 3.58 5.59
CA LEU A 233 -9.20 2.61 5.83
C LEU A 233 -9.70 1.17 5.69
N THR A 234 -10.86 0.86 6.25
CA THR A 234 -11.47 -0.48 6.11
C THR A 234 -11.78 -0.81 4.65
N GLY A 235 -12.32 0.15 3.90
CA GLY A 235 -12.57 0.01 2.46
C GLY A 235 -11.29 -0.27 1.67
N LEU A 236 -10.21 0.47 1.95
CA LEU A 236 -8.88 0.22 1.37
C LEU A 236 -8.37 -1.20 1.68
N GLY A 237 -8.62 -1.69 2.89
CA GLY A 237 -8.27 -3.04 3.33
C GLY A 237 -9.03 -4.14 2.60
N ILE A 238 -10.15 -3.83 1.96
CA ILE A 238 -10.89 -4.78 1.12
C ILE A 238 -10.45 -4.63 -0.35
N ILE A 239 -10.43 -3.39 -0.84
CA ILE A 239 -10.22 -3.07 -2.26
C ILE A 239 -8.82 -3.47 -2.72
N ILE A 240 -7.76 -3.07 -2.00
CA ILE A 240 -6.38 -3.30 -2.43
C ILE A 240 -6.03 -4.81 -2.43
N PRO A 241 -6.36 -5.60 -1.40
CA PRO A 241 -6.10 -7.04 -1.43
C PRO A 241 -6.88 -7.78 -2.52
N PHE A 242 -8.15 -7.43 -2.72
CA PHE A 242 -8.97 -7.99 -3.79
C PHE A 242 -8.35 -7.71 -5.16
N ALA A 243 -7.94 -6.46 -5.38
CA ALA A 243 -7.30 -5.98 -6.59
C ALA A 243 -6.02 -6.74 -6.95
N VAL A 244 -5.12 -6.88 -5.97
CA VAL A 244 -3.78 -7.45 -6.19
C VAL A 244 -3.85 -8.95 -6.48
N ARG A 245 -4.81 -9.67 -5.87
CA ARG A 245 -4.98 -11.12 -6.04
C ARG A 245 -5.69 -11.53 -7.33
N ARG A 246 -6.40 -10.62 -8.00
CA ARG A 246 -7.11 -10.95 -9.23
C ARG A 246 -6.14 -11.05 -10.41
N SER A 247 -6.18 -12.19 -11.11
CA SER A 247 -5.29 -12.53 -12.24
C SER A 247 -5.63 -11.85 -13.57
N ASN A 248 -6.75 -11.12 -13.64
CA ASN A 248 -7.27 -10.60 -14.91
C ASN A 248 -6.78 -9.17 -15.20
N SER A 249 -5.47 -9.01 -15.37
CA SER A 249 -4.95 -7.88 -16.14
C SER A 249 -4.20 -8.43 -17.35
N PRO A 250 -4.60 -8.11 -18.59
CA PRO A 250 -3.80 -8.44 -19.76
C PRO A 250 -2.48 -7.67 -19.63
N ALA A 251 -1.45 -8.37 -19.18
CA ALA A 251 -0.08 -7.88 -19.11
C ALA A 251 0.55 -7.99 -20.49
N ASN A 252 0.10 -7.17 -21.44
CA ASN A 252 0.78 -7.05 -22.73
C ASN A 252 1.21 -5.60 -22.95
N CYS A 253 2.20 -5.14 -22.18
CA CYS A 253 3.15 -4.19 -22.73
C CYS A 253 4.23 -5.05 -23.39
N LYS A 254 4.10 -5.27 -24.71
CA LYS A 254 5.08 -5.99 -25.53
C LYS A 254 6.47 -5.44 -25.23
N VAL A 255 7.30 -6.22 -24.53
CA VAL A 255 8.75 -6.00 -24.51
C VAL A 255 9.22 -6.42 -25.90
N TYR A 256 9.66 -5.46 -26.70
CA TYR A 256 10.20 -5.74 -28.03
C TYR A 256 11.40 -6.68 -27.89
N VAL A 257 11.43 -7.74 -28.72
CA VAL A 257 12.44 -8.81 -28.77
C VAL A 257 13.77 -8.31 -29.36
N THR A 258 14.11 -7.03 -29.19
CA THR A 258 15.36 -6.44 -29.69
C THR A 258 16.39 -6.15 -28.59
N GLU A 259 16.11 -6.46 -27.32
CA GLU A 259 17.09 -6.34 -26.22
C GLU A 259 17.60 -7.70 -25.69
N ARG A 260 17.57 -8.76 -26.52
CA ARG A 260 18.23 -10.04 -26.22
C ARG A 260 19.12 -10.54 -27.36
N ILE A 261 20.00 -9.66 -27.84
CA ILE A 261 21.23 -10.06 -28.52
C ILE A 261 22.37 -9.27 -27.88
#